data_AF-A0A8I1R6E2-F1
#
_entry.id   AF-A0A8I1R6E2-F1
#
_cell.length_a   1.000
_cell.length_b   1.000
_cell.length_c   1.000
_cell.angle_alpha   90.00
_cell.angle_beta   90.00
_cell.angle_gamma   90.00
#
_symmetry.space_group_name_H-M   'P 1'
#
loop_
_entity.id
_entity.type
_entity.pdbx_description
1 polymer ?
#
loop_
_entity_poly.entity_id
_entity_poly.type
_entity_poly.pdbx_seq_one_letter_code
_entity_poly.pdbx_strand_id
1 'polypeptide(L)' 'MNDELRELIVARAPIRTLKEAAQAAGTRLIREAAVRAALDGVTTLEEVARVTFSE' A
#
# COMPACT_ATOMS: atom_id res chain seq x y z
N MET A 1 10.47 -4.26 8.54
CA MET A 1 9.61 -5.46 8.74
C MET A 1 9.52 -5.68 10.24
N ASN A 2 8.32 -5.53 10.82
CA ASN A 2 8.09 -5.76 12.26
C ASN A 2 7.78 -7.24 12.50
N ASP A 3 7.87 -7.68 13.77
CA ASP A 3 7.66 -9.10 14.12
C ASP A 3 6.19 -9.53 13.95
N GLU A 4 5.24 -8.61 14.16
CA GLU A 4 3.81 -8.85 13.93
C GLU A 4 3.50 -9.27 12.48
N LEU A 5 4.03 -8.55 11.47
CA LEU A 5 3.84 -8.95 10.07
C LEU A 5 4.49 -10.30 9.77
N ARG A 6 5.62 -10.62 10.42
CA ARG A 6 6.29 -11.92 10.22
C ARG A 6 5.39 -13.06 10.71
N GLU A 7 4.75 -12.90 11.87
CA GLU A 7 3.82 -13.87 12.40
C GLU A 7 2.60 -14.06 11.49
N LEU A 8 2.01 -12.96 10.99
CA LEU A 8 0.87 -13.01 10.07
C LEU A 8 1.20 -13.71 8.75
N ILE A 9 2.43 -13.51 8.23
CA ILE A 9 2.91 -14.20 7.01
C ILE A 9 3.05 -15.70 7.27
N VAL A 10 3.71 -16.10 8.37
CA VAL A 10 3.91 -17.51 8.73
C VAL A 10 2.57 -18.21 8.95
N ALA A 11 1.61 -17.53 9.58
CA ALA A 11 0.27 -18.03 9.83
C ALA A 11 -0.62 -18.07 8.56
N ARG A 12 -0.15 -17.55 7.41
CA ARG A 12 -0.95 -17.36 6.18
C ARG A 12 -2.27 -16.65 6.47
N ALA A 13 -2.19 -15.59 7.28
CA ALA A 13 -3.35 -14.80 7.65
C ALA A 13 -4.06 -14.23 6.40
N PRO A 14 -5.37 -13.97 6.47
CA PRO A 14 -6.09 -13.33 5.38
C PRO A 14 -5.39 -12.05 4.90
N ILE A 15 -5.39 -11.81 3.60
CA ILE A 15 -4.72 -10.65 2.99
C ILE A 15 -5.21 -9.31 3.57
N ARG A 16 -6.46 -9.25 4.02
CA ARG A 16 -7.03 -8.08 4.69
C ARG A 16 -6.30 -7.76 6.00
N THR A 17 -6.10 -8.76 6.85
CA THR A 17 -5.38 -8.62 8.13
C THR A 17 -3.93 -8.20 7.92
N LEU A 18 -3.25 -8.77 6.91
CA LEU A 18 -1.91 -8.36 6.52
C LEU A 18 -1.84 -6.89 6.08
N LYS A 19 -2.81 -6.42 5.27
CA LYS A 19 -2.89 -5.03 4.81
C LYS A 19 -3.13 -4.06 5.98
N GLU A 20 -4.02 -4.40 6.90
CA GLU A 20 -4.33 -3.60 8.09
C GLU A 20 -3.11 -3.46 9.01
N ALA A 21 -2.42 -4.57 9.32
CA ALA A 21 -1.18 -4.54 10.11
C ALA A 21 -0.06 -3.75 9.40
N ALA A 22 0.06 -3.88 8.07
CA ALA A 22 1.05 -3.14 7.31
C ALA A 22 0.78 -1.62 7.36
N GLN A 23 -0.47 -1.19 7.21
CA GLN A 23 -0.87 0.21 7.35
C GLN A 23 -0.57 0.75 8.75
N ALA A 24 -0.93 0.00 9.81
CA ALA A 24 -0.64 0.38 11.20
C ALA A 24 0.86 0.51 11.46
N ALA A 25 1.68 -0.32 10.83
CA ALA A 25 3.14 -0.25 10.88
C ALA A 25 3.75 0.90 10.05
N GLY A 26 2.93 1.77 9.45
CA GLY A 26 3.36 2.93 8.67
C GLY A 26 3.67 2.64 7.19
N THR A 27 3.27 1.46 6.69
CA THR A 27 3.36 1.16 5.25
C THR A 27 2.39 2.07 4.50
N ARG A 28 2.91 2.84 3.56
CA ARG A 28 2.10 3.66 2.67
C ARG A 28 1.62 2.84 1.49
N LEU A 29 0.38 3.04 1.10
CA LEU A 29 -0.14 2.40 -0.10
C LEU A 29 0.51 3.02 -1.34
N ILE A 30 0.74 2.20 -2.37
CA ILE A 30 1.29 2.65 -3.66
C ILE A 30 0.43 3.78 -4.24
N ARG A 31 -0.90 3.67 -4.14
CA ARG A 31 -1.83 4.71 -4.60
C ARG A 31 -1.60 6.05 -3.89
N GLU A 32 -1.40 6.06 -2.58
CA GLU A 32 -1.16 7.30 -1.82
C GLU A 32 0.17 7.97 -2.18
N ALA A 33 1.19 7.17 -2.46
CA ALA A 33 2.47 7.67 -2.94
C ALA A 33 2.34 8.22 -4.37
N ALA A 34 1.63 7.51 -5.24
CA ALA A 34 1.43 7.88 -6.63
C ALA A 34 0.57 9.15 -6.77
N VAL A 35 -0.49 9.31 -5.97
CA VAL A 35 -1.28 10.55 -5.91
C VAL A 35 -0.42 11.74 -5.50
N ARG A 36 0.44 11.59 -4.47
CA ARG A 36 1.37 12.66 -4.08
C ARG A 36 2.32 13.02 -5.22
N ALA A 37 2.89 12.03 -5.90
CA ALA A 37 3.73 12.28 -7.06
C ALA A 37 3.00 13.04 -8.19
N ALA A 38 1.70 12.79 -8.37
CA ALA A 38 0.89 13.56 -9.32
C ALA A 38 0.68 15.01 -8.87
N LEU A 39 0.43 15.24 -7.58
CA LEU A 39 0.29 16.59 -7.01
C LEU A 39 1.60 17.38 -7.06
N ASP A 40 2.74 16.70 -6.93
CA ASP A 40 4.08 17.29 -7.06
C ASP A 40 4.49 17.51 -8.53
N GLY A 41 3.63 17.16 -9.49
CA GLY A 41 3.86 17.35 -10.93
C GLY A 41 4.83 16.33 -11.56
N VAL A 42 5.18 15.26 -10.85
CA VAL A 42 6.09 14.19 -11.33
C VAL A 42 5.37 13.22 -12.27
N THR A 43 4.05 13.08 -12.14
CA THR A 43 3.20 12.24 -12.99
C THR A 43 1.79 12.83 -13.13
N THR A 44 0.86 12.13 -13.76
CA THR A 44 -0.55 12.56 -13.92
C THR A 44 -1.51 11.67 -13.13
N LEU A 45 -2.68 12.21 -12.77
CA LEU A 45 -3.73 11.41 -12.11
C LEU A 45 -4.25 10.27 -13.00
N GLU A 46 -4.22 10.45 -14.32
CA GLU A 46 -4.56 9.42 -15.30
C GLU A 46 -3.57 8.25 -15.23
N GLU A 47 -2.28 8.56 -15.15
CA GLU A 47 -1.22 7.57 -15.00
C GLU A 47 -1.36 6.83 -13.67
N VAL A 48 -1.66 7.55 -12.57
CA VAL A 48 -1.94 6.95 -11.26
C VAL A 48 -3.11 5.96 -11.34
N ALA A 49 -4.22 6.33 -11.99
CA ALA A 49 -5.38 5.46 -12.15
C ALA A 49 -5.07 4.22 -13.01
N ARG A 50 -4.18 4.35 -14.00
CA ARG A 50 -3.75 3.26 -14.87
C ARG A 50 -2.87 2.23 -14.17
N VAL A 51 -1.96 2.67 -13.31
CA VAL A 51 -0.93 1.81 -12.70
C VAL A 51 -1.22 1.38 -11.27
N THR A 52 -2.11 2.10 -10.58
CA THR A 52 -2.57 1.73 -9.24
C THR A 52 -3.98 1.15 -9.36
N PHE A 53 -4.08 -0.17 -9.31
CA PHE A 53 -5.37 -0.87 -9.37
C PHE A 53 -6.31 -0.34 -8.27
N SER A 54 -7.51 0.06 -8.67
CA SER A 54 -8.67 0.20 -7.79
C SER A 54 -9.40 -1.13 -7.73
N GLU A 55 -9.30 -1.82 -6.59
CA GLU A 55 -10.35 -2.73 -6.10
C GLU A 55 -11.11 -2.02 -4.99
#